data_AF-A0A401QRH8-F1
#
_entry.id   AF-A0A401QRH8-F1
#
_cell.length_a   1.000
_cell.length_b   1.000
_cell.length_c   1.000
_cell.angle_alpha   90.00
_cell.angle_beta   90.00
_cell.angle_gamma   90.00
#
_symmetry.space_group_name_H-M   'P 1'
#
loop_
_entity.id
_entity.type
_entity.pdbx_description
1 polymer ?
#
loop_
_entity_poly.entity_id
_entity_poly.type
_entity_poly.pdbx_seq_one_letter_code
_entity_poly.pdbx_strand_id
1 'polypeptide(L)'
;MSALPSHEAQPVNPHRLTPGQGPQTVRELRAALAAVAPADLVAFNEALDNSPLGAVDDVITEWRHVWALRTRPEVEEAIAAELADSVPLVPAADVFARFGLTDESAA
;
A
#
# COMPACT_ATOMS: atom_id res chain seq x y z
N MET A 1 9.39 20.10 -43.51
CA MET A 1 9.01 18.87 -42.78
C MET A 1 9.26 19.14 -41.31
N SER A 2 8.23 19.49 -40.55
CA SER A 2 8.35 19.69 -39.10
C SER A 2 8.12 18.34 -38.42
N ALA A 3 9.17 17.80 -37.81
CA ALA A 3 9.05 16.64 -36.95
C ALA A 3 8.24 17.06 -35.72
N LEU A 4 7.16 16.32 -35.43
CA LEU A 4 6.44 16.46 -34.16
C LEU A 4 7.44 16.15 -33.02
N PRO A 5 7.38 16.88 -31.89
CA PRO A 5 8.18 16.54 -30.72
C PRO A 5 7.86 15.09 -30.35
N SER A 6 8.89 14.26 -30.28
CA SER A 6 8.79 12.87 -29.86
C SER A 6 8.01 12.82 -28.56
N HIS A 7 6.93 12.03 -28.52
CA HIS A 7 6.21 11.71 -27.30
C HIS A 7 7.22 11.07 -26.36
N GLU A 8 7.78 11.86 -25.43
CA GLU A 8 8.77 11.41 -24.47
C GLU A 8 8.16 10.22 -23.73
N ALA A 9 8.80 9.06 -23.86
CA ALA A 9 8.35 7.83 -23.23
C ALA A 9 8.14 8.13 -21.73
N GLN A 10 6.91 7.93 -21.24
CA GLN A 10 6.62 8.08 -19.82
C GLN A 10 7.67 7.30 -19.02
N PRO A 11 8.22 7.87 -17.93
CA PRO A 11 9.18 7.16 -17.11
C PRO A 11 8.56 5.83 -16.68
N VAL A 12 9.17 4.73 -17.10
CA VAL A 12 8.76 3.38 -16.72
C VAL A 12 8.95 3.29 -15.22
N ASN A 13 7.85 3.30 -14.46
CA ASN A 13 7.92 3.09 -13.03
C ASN A 13 8.52 1.69 -12.79
N PRO A 14 9.74 1.59 -12.22
CA PRO A 14 10.46 0.31 -12.06
C PRO A 14 9.79 -0.61 -11.01
N HIS A 15 8.77 -0.10 -10.33
CA HIS A 15 7.99 -0.81 -9.33
C HIS A 15 6.64 -1.31 -9.88
N ARG A 16 6.27 -0.93 -11.11
CA ARG A 16 5.06 -1.42 -11.76
C ARG A 16 5.27 -2.85 -12.23
N LEU A 17 4.35 -3.74 -11.85
CA LEU A 17 4.34 -5.11 -12.36
C LEU A 17 4.08 -5.10 -13.87
N THR A 18 4.94 -5.76 -14.65
CA THR A 18 4.69 -5.98 -16.07
C THR A 18 3.69 -7.14 -16.28
N PRO A 19 2.96 -7.18 -17.40
CA PRO A 19 2.11 -8.32 -17.72
C PRO A 19 2.91 -9.64 -17.67
N GLY A 20 2.44 -10.61 -16.89
CA GLY A 20 3.12 -11.90 -16.69
C GLY A 20 4.12 -11.95 -15.51
N GLN A 21 4.38 -10.85 -14.81
CA GLN A 21 5.18 -10.86 -13.58
C GLN A 21 4.35 -11.05 -12.32
N GLY A 22 4.90 -11.80 -11.36
CA GLY A 22 4.29 -12.08 -10.06
C GLY A 22 3.19 -13.13 -10.11
N PRO A 23 2.34 -13.21 -9.07
CA PRO A 23 1.19 -14.10 -9.04
C PRO A 23 0.22 -13.85 -10.20
N GLN A 24 -0.15 -14.89 -10.93
CA GLN A 24 -1.06 -14.81 -12.08
C GLN A 24 -2.48 -15.28 -11.75
N THR A 25 -2.66 -15.96 -10.62
CA THR A 25 -3.97 -16.44 -10.16
C THR A 25 -4.25 -15.99 -8.73
N VAL A 26 -5.53 -15.92 -8.35
CA VAL A 26 -5.93 -15.64 -6.96
C VAL A 26 -5.31 -16.65 -5.99
N ARG A 27 -5.20 -17.92 -6.39
CA ARG A 27 -4.54 -18.96 -5.58
C ARG A 27 -3.06 -18.66 -5.38
N GLU A 28 -2.35 -18.31 -6.45
CA GLU A 28 -0.93 -17.92 -6.36
C GLU A 28 -0.75 -16.66 -5.53
N LEU A 29 -1.65 -15.68 -5.64
CA LEU A 29 -1.59 -14.45 -4.86
C LEU A 29 -1.79 -14.74 -3.38
N ARG A 30 -2.76 -15.59 -3.02
CA ARG A 30 -2.94 -16.06 -1.63
C ARG A 30 -1.70 -16.75 -1.09
N ALA A 31 -1.11 -17.67 -1.85
CA ALA A 31 0.10 -18.37 -1.43
C ALA A 31 1.29 -17.42 -1.26
N ALA A 32 1.44 -16.46 -2.18
CA ALA A 32 2.51 -15.47 -2.14
C ALA A 32 2.36 -14.50 -0.95
N LEU A 33 1.14 -14.03 -0.67
CA LEU A 33 0.86 -13.22 0.52
C LEU A 33 1.11 -14.01 1.81
N ALA A 34 0.67 -15.28 1.89
CA ALA A 34 0.92 -16.13 3.04
C ALA A 34 2.41 -16.30 3.36
N ALA A 35 3.24 -16.40 2.32
CA ALA A 35 4.68 -16.60 2.45
C ALA A 35 5.43 -15.34 2.93
N VAL A 36 4.91 -14.15 2.59
CA VAL A 36 5.56 -12.88 2.91
C VAL A 36 5.01 -12.28 4.19
N ALA A 37 3.69 -12.18 4.32
CA ALA A 37 3.01 -11.59 5.46
C ALA A 37 1.63 -12.25 5.66
N PRO A 38 1.48 -13.19 6.62
CA PRO A 38 0.19 -13.85 6.88
C PRO A 38 -0.97 -12.89 7.20
N ALA A 39 -0.68 -11.72 7.78
CA ALA A 39 -1.68 -10.68 8.04
C ALA A 39 -2.24 -10.08 6.73
N ASP A 40 -1.39 -9.90 5.70
CA ASP A 40 -1.79 -9.39 4.40
C ASP A 40 -2.71 -10.40 3.66
N LEU A 41 -2.53 -11.72 3.88
CA LEU A 41 -3.47 -12.73 3.38
C LEU A 41 -4.87 -12.58 3.99
N VAL A 42 -4.95 -12.34 5.31
CA VAL A 42 -6.23 -12.18 6.00
C VAL A 42 -6.96 -10.95 5.46
N ALA A 43 -6.26 -9.82 5.40
CA ALA A 43 -6.80 -8.57 4.87
C ALA A 43 -7.21 -8.69 3.39
N PHE A 44 -6.44 -9.42 2.57
CA PHE A 44 -6.82 -9.70 1.18
C PHE A 44 -8.11 -10.50 1.07
N ASN A 45 -8.28 -11.56 1.87
CA ASN A 45 -9.50 -12.36 1.84
C ASN A 45 -10.70 -11.54 2.31
N GLU A 46 -10.55 -10.75 3.37
CA GLU A 46 -11.60 -9.85 3.84
C GLU A 46 -11.97 -8.80 2.77
N ALA A 47 -10.99 -8.23 2.07
CA ALA A 47 -11.24 -7.30 0.98
C ALA A 47 -11.99 -7.97 -0.18
N LEU A 48 -11.62 -9.19 -0.56
CA LEU A 48 -12.33 -9.95 -1.60
C LEU A 48 -13.76 -10.30 -1.21
N ASP A 49 -13.98 -10.76 0.02
CA ASP A 49 -15.28 -11.22 0.49
C ASP A 49 -16.29 -10.05 0.61
N ASN A 50 -15.80 -8.85 0.88
CA ASN A 50 -16.63 -7.63 1.01
C ASN A 50 -16.76 -6.83 -0.30
N SER A 51 -16.00 -7.19 -1.35
CA SER A 51 -15.99 -6.41 -2.59
C SER A 51 -17.18 -6.77 -3.50
N PRO A 52 -17.86 -5.78 -4.12
CA PRO A 52 -18.84 -6.08 -5.15
C PRO A 52 -18.16 -6.78 -6.33
N LEU A 53 -18.87 -7.70 -7.01
CA LEU A 53 -18.31 -8.50 -8.11
C LEU A 53 -17.65 -7.66 -9.22
N GLY A 54 -18.15 -6.44 -9.47
CA GLY A 54 -17.59 -5.51 -10.45
C GLY A 54 -16.29 -4.83 -10.04
N ALA A 55 -15.85 -4.95 -8.78
CA ALA A 55 -14.62 -4.35 -8.24
C ALA A 55 -13.57 -5.41 -7.84
N VAL A 56 -13.83 -6.69 -8.09
CA VAL A 56 -12.91 -7.78 -7.74
C VAL A 56 -11.56 -7.64 -8.46
N ASP A 57 -11.58 -7.20 -9.72
CA ASP A 57 -10.35 -7.00 -10.51
C ASP A 57 -9.47 -5.88 -9.93
N ASP A 58 -10.07 -4.83 -9.38
CA ASP A 58 -9.35 -3.73 -8.73
C ASP A 58 -8.69 -4.22 -7.44
N VAL A 59 -9.42 -4.99 -6.62
CA VAL A 59 -8.88 -5.61 -5.40
C VAL A 59 -7.70 -6.53 -5.75
N ILE A 60 -7.82 -7.37 -6.77
CA ILE A 60 -6.71 -8.24 -7.20
C ILE A 60 -5.49 -7.41 -7.63
N THR A 61 -5.72 -6.33 -8.39
CA THR A 61 -4.64 -5.45 -8.88
C THR A 61 -3.93 -4.74 -7.74
N GLU A 62 -4.68 -4.19 -6.79
CA GLU A 62 -4.16 -3.54 -5.59
C GLU A 62 -3.29 -4.50 -4.77
N TRP A 63 -3.80 -5.70 -4.47
CA TRP A 63 -3.08 -6.65 -3.64
C TRP A 63 -1.85 -7.26 -4.35
N ARG A 64 -1.83 -7.31 -5.68
CA ARG A 64 -0.59 -7.62 -6.43
C ARG A 64 0.45 -6.53 -6.25
N HIS A 65 0.07 -5.26 -6.18
CA HIS A 65 1.00 -4.18 -5.85
C HIS A 65 1.49 -4.27 -4.41
N VAL A 66 0.60 -4.53 -3.44
CA VAL A 66 1.00 -4.74 -2.04
C VAL A 66 2.04 -5.85 -1.93
N TRP A 67 1.79 -7.00 -2.54
CA TRP A 67 2.76 -8.10 -2.59
C TRP A 67 4.10 -7.67 -3.22
N ALA A 68 4.05 -6.94 -4.34
CA ALA A 68 5.25 -6.47 -5.04
C ALA A 68 6.08 -5.48 -4.20
N LEU A 69 5.45 -4.71 -3.32
CA LEU A 69 6.12 -3.83 -2.38
C LEU A 69 6.76 -4.63 -1.23
N ARG A 70 6.04 -5.59 -0.67
CA ARG A 70 6.52 -6.42 0.45
C ARG A 70 7.72 -7.32 0.10
N THR A 71 7.80 -7.78 -1.14
CA THR A 71 8.91 -8.62 -1.60
C THR A 71 10.20 -7.85 -1.88
N ARG A 72 10.20 -6.52 -1.74
CA ARG A 72 11.35 -5.67 -2.03
C ARG A 72 12.01 -5.21 -0.73
N PRO A 73 13.25 -5.64 -0.44
CA PRO A 73 13.94 -5.29 0.81
C PRO A 73 14.15 -3.78 0.94
N GLU A 74 14.38 -3.08 -0.17
CA GLU A 74 14.53 -1.61 -0.22
C GLU A 74 13.28 -0.87 0.32
N VAL A 75 12.09 -1.45 0.13
CA VAL A 75 10.83 -0.87 0.62
C VAL A 75 10.67 -1.14 2.11
N GLU A 76 11.04 -2.34 2.58
CA GLU A 76 11.07 -2.63 4.02
C GLU A 76 12.08 -1.76 4.76
N GLU A 77 13.27 -1.54 4.19
CA GLU A 77 14.29 -0.65 4.72
C GLU A 77 13.82 0.81 4.75
N ALA A 78 13.14 1.28 3.69
CA ALA A 78 12.56 2.62 3.67
C ALA A 78 11.43 2.78 4.71
N ILE A 79 10.56 1.78 4.86
CA ILE A 79 9.51 1.76 5.89
C ILE A 79 10.14 1.77 7.28
N ALA A 80 11.16 0.95 7.51
CA ALA A 80 11.87 0.88 8.78
C ALA A 80 12.61 2.19 9.10
N ALA A 81 13.21 2.84 8.10
CA ALA A 81 13.87 4.13 8.24
C ALA A 81 12.87 5.24 8.56
N GLU A 82 11.73 5.29 7.88
CA GLU A 82 10.64 6.24 8.15
C GLU A 82 10.06 6.04 9.57
N LEU A 83 9.83 4.78 9.97
CA LEU A 83 9.38 4.45 11.32
C LEU A 83 10.43 4.77 12.39
N ALA A 84 11.72 4.63 12.08
CA ALA A 84 12.81 4.96 13.00
C ALA A 84 13.01 6.47 13.16
N ASP A 85 12.73 7.26 12.11
CA ASP A 85 12.78 8.72 12.11
C ASP A 85 11.45 9.38 12.53
N SER A 86 10.41 8.55 12.76
CA SER A 86 9.15 9.03 13.29
C SER A 86 9.34 9.54 14.73
N VAL A 87 9.28 10.87 14.86
CA VAL A 87 9.28 11.61 16.12
C VAL A 87 8.29 10.95 17.08
N PRO A 88 8.63 10.78 18.38
CA PRO A 88 7.71 10.18 19.34
C PRO A 88 6.34 10.82 19.23
N LEU A 89 5.34 10.00 18.90
CA LEU A 89 3.95 10.40 18.81
C LEU A 89 3.57 11.04 20.15
N VAL A 90 3.43 12.35 20.15
CA VAL A 90 2.90 13.08 21.29
C VAL A 90 1.43 12.67 21.39
N PRO A 91 0.98 12.08 22.52
CA PRO A 91 -0.41 11.73 22.72
C PRO A 91 -1.30 12.93 22.39
N ALA A 92 -2.41 12.72 21.67
CA ALA A 92 -3.30 13.81 21.27
C ALA A 92 -3.76 14.66 22.47
N ALA A 93 -3.91 14.04 23.64
CA ALA A 93 -4.20 14.71 24.91
C ALA A 93 -3.17 15.78 25.29
N ASP A 94 -1.87 15.51 25.09
CA ASP A 94 -0.79 16.46 25.39
C ASP A 94 -0.76 17.61 24.38
N VAL A 95 -1.17 17.36 23.14
CA VAL A 95 -1.36 18.40 22.12
C VAL A 95 -2.51 19.32 22.51
N PHE A 96 -3.68 18.77 22.88
CA PHE A 96 -4.83 19.56 23.30
C PHE A 96 -4.57 20.36 24.58
N ALA A 97 -3.87 19.77 25.56
CA ALA A 97 -3.45 20.45 26.78
C ALA A 97 -2.49 21.62 26.49
N ARG A 98 -1.56 21.46 25.53
CA ARG A 98 -0.64 22.52 25.10
C ARG A 98 -1.35 23.71 24.44
N PHE A 99 -2.45 23.47 23.74
CA PHE A 99 -3.23 24.52 23.05
C PHE A 99 -4.41 25.04 23.87
N GLY A 100 -4.60 24.57 25.11
CA GLY A 100 -5.69 25.01 25.99
C GLY A 100 -7.09 24.64 25.46
N LEU A 101 -7.17 23.65 24.57
CA LEU A 101 -8.43 23.13 24.03
C LEU A 101 -8.90 22.01 24.95
N THR A 102 -9.49 22.38 26.10
CA THR A 102 -10.25 21.43 26.89
C THR A 102 -11.59 21.20 26.19
N ASP A 103 -11.89 19.94 25.88
CA ASP A 103 -13.21 19.53 25.43
C ASP A 103 -14.24 19.90 26.50
N GLU A 104 -14.96 21.00 26.27
CA GLU A 104 -16.04 21.48 27.14
C GLU A 104 -17.40 20.88 26.71
N SER A 105 -17.42 19.73 26.03
CA SER A 105 -18.67 19.10 25.57
C SER A 105 -19.17 17.96 26.46
N ALA A 106 -18.72 17.90 27.72
CA ALA A 106 -19.28 17.02 28.75
C ALA A 106 -19.77 17.83 29.96
N ALA A 107 -20.82 18.62 29.76
CA ALA A 107 -21.70 19.12 30.82
C ALA A 107 -23.15 19.22 30.32
#